data_AF-A0A7S2UUZ4-F1
#
_entry.id   AF-A0A7S2UUZ4-F1
#
_cell.length_a   1.000
_cell.length_b   1.000
_cell.length_c   1.000
_cell.angle_alpha   90.00
_cell.angle_beta   90.00
_cell.angle_gamma   90.00
#
_symmetry.space_group_name_H-M   'P 1'
#
loop_
_entity.id
_entity.type
_entity.pdbx_description
1 polymer ?
#
loop_
_entity_poly.entity_id
_entity_poly.type
_entity_poly.pdbx_seq_one_letter_code
_entity_poly.pdbx_strand_id
1 'polypeptide(L)'
;PGKDVRGRLVDAFQLWLRIPEEKLEIIKNVIAQLHNASLLIDDIEDNSKLRRGVPVAHSIYGVPLTINSANTAYFLALQQVLTLGNQDALVCFTNNLLAL
;
A
#
# COMPACT_ATOMS: atom_id res chain seq x y z
N PRO A 1 -14.31 1.32 7.43
CA PRO A 1 -14.30 1.14 5.96
C PRO A 1 -13.97 2.46 5.25
N GLY A 2 -12.82 2.53 4.57
CA GLY A 2 -12.43 3.72 3.79
C GLY A 2 -13.21 3.79 2.49
N LYS A 3 -13.50 5.00 2.02
CA LYS A 3 -13.97 5.19 0.64
C LYS A 3 -12.84 4.71 -0.26
N ASP A 4 -13.06 3.68 -1.07
CA ASP A 4 -12.06 3.12 -1.99
C ASP A 4 -11.81 4.08 -3.17
N VAL A 5 -11.27 5.26 -2.86
CA VAL A 5 -11.01 6.31 -3.84
C VAL A 5 -9.87 5.88 -4.78
N ARG A 6 -8.90 5.12 -4.26
CA ARG A 6 -7.73 4.68 -5.03
C ARG A 6 -8.08 3.64 -6.08
N GLY A 7 -8.86 2.61 -5.72
CA GLY A 7 -9.37 1.63 -6.69
C GLY A 7 -10.13 2.32 -7.82
N ARG A 8 -11.04 3.24 -7.46
CA ARG A 8 -11.83 4.00 -8.45
C ARG A 8 -11.00 4.90 -9.36
N LEU A 9 -9.91 5.49 -8.86
CA LEU A 9 -8.98 6.25 -9.70
C LEU A 9 -8.27 5.35 -10.70
N VAL A 10 -7.80 4.18 -10.26
CA VAL A 10 -7.19 3.18 -11.14
C VAL A 10 -8.18 2.71 -12.21
N ASP A 11 -9.43 2.44 -11.84
CA ASP A 11 -10.50 2.08 -12.78
C ASP A 11 -10.79 3.20 -13.78
N ALA A 12 -10.75 4.47 -13.36
CA ALA A 12 -10.92 5.60 -14.25
C ALA A 12 -9.77 5.69 -15.28
N PHE A 13 -8.52 5.50 -14.86
CA PHE A 13 -7.38 5.46 -15.78
C PHE A 13 -7.45 4.30 -16.76
N GLN A 14 -7.98 3.15 -16.31
CA GLN A 14 -8.14 1.98 -17.16
C GLN A 14 -9.04 2.23 -18.38
N LEU A 15 -10.03 3.14 -18.28
CA LEU A 15 -10.88 3.53 -19.42
C LEU A 15 -10.07 4.04 -20.62
N TRP A 16 -8.95 4.71 -20.35
CA TRP A 16 -8.04 5.24 -21.37
C TRP A 16 -6.87 4.30 -21.67
N LEU A 17 -6.23 3.75 -20.64
CA LEU A 17 -4.98 2.98 -20.79
C LEU A 17 -5.20 1.54 -21.28
N ARG A 18 -6.36 0.94 -20.97
CA ARG A 18 -6.76 -0.40 -21.42
C ARG A 18 -5.67 -1.47 -21.24
N ILE A 19 -5.03 -1.49 -20.07
CA ILE A 19 -4.00 -2.48 -19.76
C ILE A 19 -4.62 -3.86 -19.48
N PRO A 20 -3.87 -4.95 -19.60
CA PRO A 20 -4.36 -6.28 -19.23
C PRO A 20 -4.84 -6.34 -17.78
N GLU A 21 -5.98 -6.99 -17.55
CA GLU A 21 -6.64 -7.06 -16.23
C GLU A 21 -5.72 -7.63 -15.15
N GLU A 22 -4.94 -8.66 -15.48
CA GLU A 22 -3.94 -9.25 -14.58
C GLU A 22 -2.96 -8.20 -14.04
N LYS A 23 -2.47 -7.29 -14.90
CA LYS A 23 -1.56 -6.22 -14.49
C LYS A 23 -2.27 -5.15 -13.66
N LEU A 24 -3.53 -4.86 -14.00
CA LEU A 24 -4.35 -3.91 -13.26
C LEU A 24 -4.57 -4.36 -11.81
N GLU A 25 -4.89 -5.64 -11.62
CA GLU A 25 -5.11 -6.22 -10.30
C GLU A 25 -3.82 -6.24 -9.46
N ILE A 26 -2.67 -6.55 -10.08
CA ILE A 26 -1.37 -6.42 -9.41
C ILE A 26 -1.14 -4.97 -8.94
N ILE A 27 -1.37 -3.97 -9.81
CA ILE A 27 -1.20 -2.55 -9.47
C ILE A 27 -2.13 -2.14 -8.32
N LYS A 28 -3.41 -2.53 -8.35
CA LYS A 28 -4.37 -2.22 -7.29
C LYS A 28 -3.94 -2.82 -5.95
N ASN A 29 -3.50 -4.08 -5.95
CA ASN A 29 -3.04 -4.77 -4.76
C ASN A 29 -1.80 -4.11 -4.15
N VAL A 30 -0.81 -3.75 -4.98
CA VAL A 30 0.39 -3.01 -4.54
C VAL A 30 0.00 -1.68 -3.90
N ILE A 31 -0.85 -0.88 -4.54
CA ILE A 31 -1.30 0.41 -4.01
C ILE A 31 -2.02 0.24 -2.66
N ALA A 32 -2.88 -0.77 -2.55
CA ALA A 32 -3.62 -1.03 -1.31
C ALA A 32 -2.69 -1.48 -0.17
N GLN A 33 -1.72 -2.36 -0.46
CA GLN A 33 -0.74 -2.81 0.52
C GLN A 33 0.14 -1.66 1.01
N LEU A 34 0.70 -0.86 0.11
CA LEU A 34 1.53 0.30 0.46
C LEU A 34 0.73 1.30 1.31
N HIS A 35 -0.51 1.59 0.93
CA HIS A 35 -1.35 2.50 1.70
C HIS A 35 -1.60 1.97 3.12
N ASN A 36 -1.94 0.69 3.27
CA ASN A 36 -2.21 0.13 4.59
C ASN A 36 -0.94 0.08 5.44
N ALA A 37 0.20 -0.28 4.84
CA ALA A 37 1.49 -0.32 5.53
C ALA A 37 1.91 1.07 6.02
N SER A 38 1.77 2.11 5.19
CA SER A 38 2.09 3.48 5.59
C SER A 38 1.21 3.90 6.77
N LEU A 39 -0.10 3.62 6.74
CA LEU A 39 -1.00 3.96 7.85
C LEU A 39 -0.63 3.30 9.18
N LEU A 40 -0.05 2.08 9.15
CA LEU A 40 0.42 1.41 10.36
C LEU A 40 1.62 2.13 10.98
N ILE A 41 2.53 2.62 10.13
CA ILE A 41 3.70 3.40 10.54
C ILE A 41 3.25 4.79 11.02
N ASP A 42 2.42 5.49 10.24
CA ASP A 42 1.85 6.80 10.60
C ASP A 42 1.17 6.74 11.98
N ASP A 43 0.37 5.69 12.25
CA ASP A 43 -0.30 5.52 13.54
C ASP A 43 0.71 5.49 14.71
N ILE A 44 1.86 4.85 14.51
CA ILE A 44 2.92 4.75 15.52
C ILE A 44 3.63 6.11 15.66
N GLU A 45 4.02 6.73 14.53
CA GLU A 45 4.75 7.99 14.49
C GLU A 45 3.95 9.14 15.11
N ASP A 46 2.64 9.19 14.84
CA ASP A 46 1.72 10.18 15.41
C ASP A 46 1.28 9.85 16.84
N ASN A 47 1.72 8.70 17.39
CA ASN A 47 1.25 8.17 18.67
C ASN A 47 -0.29 8.13 18.75
N SER A 48 -0.92 7.73 17.64
CA SER A 48 -2.37 7.69 17.49
C SER A 48 -2.98 6.64 18.42
N LYS A 49 -4.17 6.93 18.97
CA LYS A 49 -4.91 5.97 19.81
C LYS A 49 -5.99 5.22 19.04
N LEU A 50 -6.59 5.89 18.06
CA LEU A 50 -7.74 5.39 17.30
C LEU A 50 -7.56 5.70 15.82
N ARG A 51 -7.96 4.76 14.96
CA ARG A 51 -8.12 4.96 13.52
C ARG A 51 -9.55 4.61 13.14
N ARG A 52 -10.29 5.58 12.61
CA ARG A 52 -11.71 5.43 12.21
C ARG A 52 -12.58 4.87 13.36
N GLY A 53 -12.34 5.34 14.59
CA GLY A 53 -13.12 4.97 15.78
C GLY A 53 -12.74 3.64 16.42
N VAL A 54 -11.76 2.90 15.89
CA VAL A 54 -11.26 1.64 16.49
C VAL A 54 -9.81 1.79 16.95
N PRO A 55 -9.35 1.01 17.95
CA PRO A 55 -7.95 1.02 18.38
C PRO A 55 -6.99 0.74 17.22
N VAL A 56 -5.89 1.47 17.19
CA VAL A 56 -4.82 1.29 16.19
C VAL A 56 -4.08 -0.03 16.41
N ALA A 57 -3.47 -0.55 15.35
CA ALA A 57 -2.83 -1.87 15.37
C ALA A 57 -1.75 -1.99 16.46
N HIS A 58 -0.92 -0.96 16.65
CA HIS A 58 0.15 -1.00 17.66
C HIS A 58 -0.37 -0.97 19.11
N SER A 59 -1.62 -0.52 19.33
CA SER A 59 -2.27 -0.61 20.64
C SER A 59 -2.81 -2.02 20.94
N ILE A 60 -3.03 -2.84 19.91
CA ILE A 60 -3.55 -4.22 20.04
C ILE A 60 -2.40 -5.23 20.02
N TYR A 61 -1.49 -5.09 19.05
CA TYR A 61 -0.42 -6.06 18.77
C TYR A 61 0.96 -5.59 19.25
N GLY A 62 1.05 -4.36 19.75
CA GLY A 62 2.32 -3.75 20.13
C GLY A 62 3.06 -3.13 18.94
N VAL A 63 3.91 -2.15 19.26
CA VAL A 63 4.76 -1.43 18.30
C VAL A 63 5.66 -2.39 17.51
N PRO A 64 6.40 -3.34 18.13
CA PRO A 64 7.35 -4.17 17.38
C PRO A 64 6.70 -5.04 16.29
N LEU A 65 5.58 -5.69 16.60
CA LEU A 65 4.86 -6.53 15.63
C LEU A 65 4.21 -5.69 14.53
N THR A 66 3.74 -4.49 14.86
CA THR A 66 3.12 -3.60 13.88
C THR A 66 4.15 -3.10 12.87
N ILE A 67 5.35 -2.70 13.33
CA ILE A 67 6.46 -2.31 12.46
C ILE A 67 6.88 -3.48 11.55
N ASN A 68 7.09 -4.67 12.13
CA ASN A 68 7.48 -5.85 11.36
C ASN A 68 6.43 -6.21 10.28
N SER A 69 5.15 -6.08 10.62
CA SER A 69 4.05 -6.34 9.68
C SER A 69 4.02 -5.31 8.55
N ALA A 70 4.19 -4.02 8.86
CA ALA A 70 4.25 -2.97 7.85
C ALA A 70 5.45 -3.16 6.90
N ASN A 71 6.63 -3.43 7.45
CA ASN A 71 7.83 -3.71 6.64
C ASN A 71 7.66 -4.93 5.74
N THR A 72 7.07 -6.00 6.27
CA THR A 72 6.75 -7.20 5.48
C THR A 72 5.82 -6.85 4.32
N ALA A 73 4.81 -6.00 4.55
CA ALA A 73 3.90 -5.55 3.50
C ALA A 73 4.62 -4.73 2.41
N TYR A 74 5.61 -3.89 2.74
CA TYR A 74 6.44 -3.20 1.74
C TYR A 74 7.19 -4.19 0.83
N PHE A 75 7.77 -5.25 1.41
CA PHE A 75 8.51 -6.25 0.64
C PHE A 75 7.60 -7.16 -0.20
N LEU A 76 6.41 -7.49 0.31
CA LEU A 76 5.41 -8.23 -0.47
C LEU A 76 4.90 -7.40 -1.66
N ALA A 77 4.68 -6.11 -1.45
CA ALA A 77 4.30 -5.19 -2.53
C ALA A 77 5.42 -5.10 -3.58
N LEU A 78 6.69 -5.01 -3.16
CA LEU A 78 7.84 -5.07 -4.06
C LEU A 78 7.89 -6.38 -4.85
N GLN A 79 7.67 -7.53 -4.20
CA GLN A 79 7.62 -8.83 -4.86
C GLN A 79 6.56 -8.85 -5.97
N GLN A 80 5.38 -8.28 -5.74
CA GLN A 80 4.34 -8.16 -6.75
C GLN A 80 4.72 -7.22 -7.90
N VAL A 81 5.39 -6.09 -7.63
CA VAL A 81 5.89 -5.21 -8.69
C VAL A 81 6.89 -5.92 -9.59
N LEU A 82 7.75 -6.77 -9.03
CA LEU A 82 8.73 -7.53 -9.82
C LEU A 82 8.06 -8.51 -10.81
N THR A 83 6.86 -9.03 -10.51
CA THR A 83 6.15 -9.93 -11.43
C THR A 83 5.59 -9.20 -12.67
N LEU A 84 5.51 -7.87 -12.64
CA LEU A 84 5.10 -7.08 -13.82
C LEU A 84 6.14 -7.13 -14.95
N GLY A 85 7.38 -7.56 -14.65
CA GLY A 85 8.47 -7.67 -15.64
C GLY A 85 8.84 -6.33 -16.28
N ASN A 86 8.59 -5.21 -15.60
CA ASN A 86 8.84 -3.86 -16.10
C ASN A 86 9.76 -3.08 -15.15
N GLN A 87 10.94 -2.72 -15.62
CA GLN A 87 11.93 -1.98 -14.84
C GLN A 87 11.46 -0.57 -14.46
N ASP A 88 10.67 0.09 -15.30
CA ASP A 88 10.11 1.41 -14.99
C ASP A 88 9.12 1.34 -13.82
N ALA A 89 8.39 0.22 -13.68
CA ALA A 89 7.50 0.01 -12.55
C ALA A 89 8.28 -0.14 -11.23
N LEU A 90 9.43 -0.82 -11.27
CA LEU A 90 10.32 -0.95 -10.12
C LEU A 90 10.94 0.40 -9.71
N VAL A 91 11.40 1.18 -10.70
CA VAL A 91 11.93 2.53 -10.45
C VAL A 91 10.84 3.44 -9.89
N CYS A 92 9.64 3.41 -10.47
CA CYS A 92 8.48 4.16 -9.98
C CYS A 92 8.15 3.78 -8.53
N PHE A 93 8.06 2.49 -8.22
CA PHE A 93 7.82 2.01 -6.85
C PHE A 93 8.86 2.54 -5.87
N THR A 94 10.15 2.39 -6.21
CA THR A 94 11.25 2.77 -5.31
C THR A 94 11.30 4.28 -5.09
N ASN A 95 11.15 5.08 -6.16
CA ASN A 95 11.15 6.53 -6.06
C ASN A 95 9.98 7.06 -5.22
N ASN A 96 8.78 6.49 -5.38
CA ASN A 96 7.64 6.90 -4.58
C ASN A 96 7.79 6.50 -3.11
N LEU A 97 8.36 5.33 -2.82
CA LEU A 97 8.60 4.88 -1.44
C LEU A 97 9.65 5.75 -0.72
N LEU A 98 10.67 6.22 -1.44
CA LEU A 98 11.69 7.14 -0.91
C LEU A 98 11.16 8.57 -0.69
N ALA A 99 10.02 8.91 -1.29
CA ALA A 99 9.40 10.24 -1.18
C ALA A 99 8.30 10.31 -0.11
N LEU A 100 8.07 9.23 0.64
CA LEU A 100 7.16 9.18 1.79
C LEU A 100 7.73 9.94 2.99
#